data_AF-A0A822H199-F1
#
_entry.id   AF-A0A822H199-F1
#
_cell.length_a   1.000
_cell.length_b   1.000
_cell.length_c   1.000
_cell.angle_alpha   90.00
_cell.angle_beta   90.00
_cell.angle_gamma   90.00
#
_symmetry.space_group_name_H-M   'P 1'
#
loop_
_entity.id
_entity.type
_entity.pdbx_description
1 polymer ?
#
loop_
_entity_poly.entity_id
_entity_poly.type
_entity_poly.pdbx_seq_one_letter_code
_entity_poly.pdbx_strand_id
1 'polypeptide(L)'
;ILADAQSERQTSIYSPSFYSSPTGYKMRGRLYLNGDGNARRTHMSLFFVLMRSEYDAILKFPFNYKVTFCLYDQTTAQRHIIDSFRPDIKSNSFQRPRSEMNIASGIPKFCSLSTIQQEGNTYVRDDTMFIKIMVDFVDTPKTLLPFALNINPGFPVSIQQAMIKQEAEKRAQQTSTPPAT
;
A
#
# COMPACT_ATOMS: atom_id res chain seq x y z
N ILE A 1 -2.88 -2.32 22.88
CA ILE A 1 -3.12 -1.45 21.68
C ILE A 1 -4.60 -1.12 21.50
N LEU A 2 -5.53 -2.08 21.30
CA LEU A 2 -6.95 -1.72 21.12
C LEU A 2 -7.56 -1.03 22.36
N ALA A 3 -7.29 -1.54 23.57
CA ALA A 3 -7.70 -0.91 24.82
C ALA A 3 -7.10 0.50 24.99
N ASP A 4 -5.88 0.72 24.51
CA ASP A 4 -5.21 2.04 24.51
C ASP A 4 -5.85 3.00 23.51
N ALA A 5 -6.30 2.49 22.35
CA ALA A 5 -7.03 3.26 21.36
C ALA A 5 -8.46 3.63 21.84
N GLN A 6 -9.12 2.75 22.58
CA GLN A 6 -10.41 3.02 23.20
C GLN A 6 -10.30 4.03 24.36
N SER A 7 -9.23 3.93 25.15
CA SER A 7 -8.91 4.89 26.23
C SER A 7 -8.20 6.16 25.74
N GLU A 8 -8.03 6.31 24.42
CA GLU A 8 -7.41 7.48 23.76
C GLU A 8 -5.94 7.74 24.13
N ARG A 9 -5.30 6.82 24.86
CA ARG A 9 -3.87 6.86 25.18
C ARG A 9 -2.99 6.69 23.95
N GLN A 10 -3.41 5.86 23.00
CA GLN A 10 -2.73 5.68 21.72
C GLN A 10 -3.74 5.49 20.60
N THR A 11 -4.08 6.57 19.91
CA THR A 11 -5.18 6.59 18.92
C THR A 11 -4.82 5.98 17.57
N SER A 12 -3.52 5.91 17.25
CA SER A 12 -3.05 5.34 15.98
C SER A 12 -1.68 4.66 16.11
N ILE A 13 -1.40 3.75 15.18
CA ILE A 13 -0.10 3.10 15.03
C ILE A 13 0.42 3.30 13.60
N TYR A 14 1.75 3.33 13.45
CA TYR A 14 2.40 3.40 12.15
C TYR A 14 3.06 2.06 11.82
N SER A 15 3.02 1.67 10.54
CA SER A 15 3.86 0.58 10.06
C SER A 15 5.33 1.02 10.00
N PRO A 16 6.27 0.06 9.93
CA PRO A 16 7.60 0.35 9.38
C PRO A 16 7.49 1.00 7.99
N SER A 17 8.52 1.77 7.62
CA SER A 17 8.60 2.30 6.26
C SER A 17 8.85 1.20 5.25
N PHE A 18 8.24 1.32 4.08
CA PHE A 18 8.50 0.49 2.91
C PHE A 18 8.76 1.38 1.70
N TYR A 19 9.36 0.79 0.66
CA TYR A 19 9.89 1.54 -0.47
C TYR A 19 9.38 0.95 -1.78
N SER A 20 9.20 1.79 -2.80
CA SER A 20 8.87 1.31 -4.15
C SER A 20 10.06 0.65 -4.85
N SER A 21 11.28 1.07 -4.49
CA SER A 21 12.58 0.54 -4.93
C SER A 21 13.68 1.10 -4.01
N PRO A 22 14.95 0.63 -4.08
CA PRO A 22 16.04 1.19 -3.28
C PRO A 22 16.24 2.71 -3.43
N THR A 23 15.92 3.25 -4.61
CA THR A 23 15.97 4.69 -4.92
C THR A 23 14.57 5.30 -5.13
N GLY A 24 13.57 4.68 -4.52
CA GLY A 24 12.15 4.96 -4.79
C GLY A 24 11.47 5.85 -3.77
N TYR A 25 10.14 5.89 -3.86
CA TYR A 25 9.29 6.54 -2.87
C TYR A 25 9.41 5.84 -1.52
N LYS A 26 9.55 6.61 -0.44
CA LYS A 26 9.45 6.13 0.94
C LYS A 26 8.01 6.30 1.42
N MET A 27 7.42 5.23 1.95
CA MET A 27 6.00 5.17 2.27
C MET A 27 5.79 4.44 3.60
N ARG A 28 4.65 4.66 4.25
CA ARG A 28 4.19 3.85 5.38
C ARG A 28 2.67 3.85 5.52
N GLY A 29 2.15 2.91 6.31
CA GLY A 29 0.76 2.88 6.74
C GLY A 29 0.56 3.57 8.08
N ARG A 30 -0.65 4.11 8.29
CA ARG A 30 -1.17 4.55 9.59
C ARG A 30 -2.52 3.91 9.85
N LEU A 31 -2.64 3.23 10.98
CA LEU A 31 -3.84 2.51 11.38
C LEU A 31 -4.47 3.16 12.60
N TYR A 32 -5.79 3.37 12.56
CA TYR A 32 -6.61 3.74 13.71
C TYR A 32 -7.54 2.57 14.02
N LEU A 33 -7.20 1.82 15.07
CA LEU A 33 -7.97 0.64 15.49
C LEU A 33 -9.39 0.99 15.94
N ASN A 34 -9.61 2.19 16.47
CA ASN A 34 -10.93 2.67 16.92
C ASN A 34 -11.50 3.76 15.99
N GLY A 35 -10.99 3.83 14.77
CA GLY A 35 -11.42 4.78 13.73
C GLY A 35 -10.93 6.21 13.91
N ASP A 36 -11.04 6.98 12.83
CA ASP A 36 -10.68 8.39 12.76
C ASP A 36 -11.83 9.23 12.18
N GLY A 37 -11.90 10.52 12.58
CA GLY A 37 -12.92 11.45 12.09
C GLY A 37 -14.36 10.93 12.23
N ASN A 38 -15.10 10.93 11.11
CA ASN A 38 -16.49 10.46 11.05
C ASN A 38 -16.66 8.93 11.14
N ALA A 39 -15.55 8.17 11.18
CA ALA A 39 -15.53 6.72 11.30
C ALA A 39 -15.15 6.25 12.72
N ARG A 40 -14.82 7.19 13.61
CA ARG A 40 -14.47 6.93 15.00
C ARG A 40 -15.52 6.09 15.71
N ARG A 41 -15.08 5.09 16.49
CA ARG A 41 -15.88 4.11 17.25
C ARG A 41 -16.84 3.25 16.42
N THR A 42 -16.77 3.31 15.09
CA THR A 42 -17.64 2.50 14.21
C THR A 42 -16.84 1.64 13.24
N HIS A 43 -15.70 2.15 12.75
CA HIS A 43 -14.84 1.43 11.81
C HIS A 43 -13.39 1.52 12.24
N MET A 44 -12.60 0.55 11.80
CA MET A 44 -11.15 0.65 11.71
C MET A 44 -10.80 1.51 10.47
N SER A 45 -9.89 2.47 10.62
CA SER A 45 -9.46 3.38 9.54
C SER A 45 -8.02 3.10 9.13
N LEU A 46 -7.77 3.04 7.82
CA LEU A 46 -6.45 2.83 7.24
C LEU A 46 -6.02 3.99 6.36
N PHE A 47 -4.82 4.49 6.58
CA PHE A 47 -4.25 5.60 5.83
C PHE A 47 -2.87 5.28 5.29
N PHE A 48 -2.59 5.82 4.11
CA PHE A 48 -1.30 5.81 3.45
C PHE A 48 -0.59 7.12 3.75
N VAL A 49 0.72 7.04 3.96
CA VAL A 49 1.58 8.19 4.24
C VAL A 49 2.74 8.17 3.27
N LEU A 50 2.81 9.21 2.43
CA LEU A 50 3.98 9.51 1.63
C LEU A 50 5.02 10.22 2.51
N MET A 51 6.24 9.70 2.53
CA MET A 51 7.34 10.22 3.34
C MET A 51 8.43 10.81 2.46
N ARG A 52 9.22 11.72 3.03
CA ARG A 52 10.41 12.26 2.37
C ARG A 52 11.45 11.16 2.12
N SER A 53 11.97 11.12 0.90
CA SER A 53 13.06 10.24 0.47
C SER A 53 14.26 11.07 0.02
N GLU A 54 15.47 10.52 0.15
CA GLU A 54 16.70 11.13 -0.38
C GLU A 54 16.64 11.27 -1.92
N TYR A 55 15.81 10.44 -2.55
CA TYR A 55 15.65 10.36 -4.01
C TYR A 55 14.46 11.19 -4.54
N ASP A 56 13.76 11.96 -3.69
CA ASP A 56 12.58 12.74 -4.12
C ASP A 56 12.87 13.71 -5.30
N ALA A 57 14.13 14.08 -5.52
CA ALA A 57 14.52 14.95 -6.64
C ALA A 57 14.38 14.27 -8.01
N ILE A 58 14.42 12.94 -8.08
CA ILE A 58 14.35 12.16 -9.33
C ILE A 58 13.00 11.45 -9.51
N LEU A 59 12.08 11.58 -8.55
CA LEU A 59 10.78 10.93 -8.57
C LEU A 59 9.69 11.86 -9.14
N LYS A 60 8.66 11.26 -9.73
CA LYS A 60 7.52 11.99 -10.29
C LYS A 60 6.61 12.49 -9.16
N PHE A 61 6.21 13.76 -9.23
CA PHE A 61 5.19 14.32 -8.35
C PHE A 61 4.16 15.13 -9.16
N PRO A 62 2.90 15.23 -8.70
CA PRO A 62 2.35 14.58 -7.50
C PRO A 62 2.26 13.06 -7.64
N PHE A 63 2.35 12.35 -6.51
CA PHE A 63 2.18 10.90 -6.44
C PHE A 63 0.77 10.53 -6.90
N ASN A 64 0.68 9.73 -7.97
CA ASN A 64 -0.59 9.39 -8.62
C ASN A 64 -0.66 7.90 -8.97
N TYR A 65 -0.27 7.06 -8.03
CA TYR A 65 -0.31 5.60 -8.16
C TYR A 65 -1.43 5.04 -7.30
N LYS A 66 -2.21 4.08 -7.83
CA LYS A 66 -3.32 3.47 -7.09
C LYS A 66 -2.76 2.78 -5.84
N VAL A 67 -3.39 3.04 -4.69
CA VAL A 67 -3.04 2.41 -3.42
C VAL A 67 -4.16 1.45 -3.03
N THR A 68 -3.81 0.23 -2.68
CA THR A 68 -4.73 -0.83 -2.26
C THR A 68 -4.36 -1.30 -0.86
N PHE A 69 -5.34 -1.35 0.03
CA PHE A 69 -5.25 -1.96 1.34
C PHE A 69 -5.91 -3.34 1.33
N CYS A 70 -5.32 -4.28 2.05
CA CYS A 70 -5.84 -5.62 2.24
C CYS A 70 -5.70 -6.01 3.71
N LEU A 71 -6.81 -6.38 4.36
CA LEU A 71 -6.82 -7.07 5.64
C LEU A 71 -7.03 -8.56 5.39
N TYR A 72 -6.07 -9.36 5.85
CA TYR A 72 -6.08 -10.80 5.62
C TYR A 72 -7.13 -11.51 6.46
N ASP A 73 -7.91 -12.34 5.78
CA ASP A 73 -8.62 -13.48 6.37
C ASP A 73 -7.59 -14.56 6.66
N GLN A 74 -7.47 -14.97 7.92
CA GLN A 74 -6.49 -15.94 8.41
C GLN A 74 -6.98 -17.39 8.32
N THR A 75 -8.07 -17.64 7.59
CA THR A 75 -8.57 -18.99 7.28
C THR A 75 -8.23 -19.42 5.85
N THR A 76 -8.46 -20.70 5.55
CA THR A 76 -8.31 -21.25 4.20
C THR A 76 -9.29 -20.65 3.18
N ALA A 77 -10.35 -19.96 3.63
CA ALA A 77 -11.33 -19.33 2.77
C ALA A 77 -10.81 -18.06 2.05
N GLN A 78 -9.73 -17.45 2.57
CA GLN A 78 -9.06 -16.28 1.97
C GLN A 78 -10.00 -15.12 1.59
N ARG A 79 -11.06 -14.87 2.38
CA ARG A 79 -12.02 -13.79 2.14
C ARG A 79 -11.50 -12.45 2.66
N HIS A 80 -10.39 -12.00 2.09
CA HIS A 80 -9.73 -10.77 2.50
C HIS A 80 -10.61 -9.54 2.28
N ILE A 81 -10.53 -8.56 3.19
CA ILE A 81 -11.17 -7.25 2.99
C ILE A 81 -10.20 -6.38 2.20
N ILE A 82 -10.58 -6.01 0.99
CA ILE A 82 -9.75 -5.25 0.07
C ILE A 82 -10.48 -3.98 -0.33
N ASP A 83 -9.80 -2.85 -0.21
CA ASP A 83 -10.31 -1.57 -0.70
C ASP A 83 -9.13 -0.72 -1.22
N SER A 84 -9.41 0.17 -2.16
CA SER A 84 -8.38 0.93 -2.87
C SER A 84 -8.83 2.34 -3.18
N PHE A 85 -7.87 3.25 -3.28
CA PHE A 85 -8.13 4.61 -3.72
C PHE A 85 -7.09 5.05 -4.74
N ARG A 86 -7.47 6.00 -5.59
CA ARG A 86 -6.53 6.75 -6.43
C ARG A 86 -6.24 8.09 -5.75
N PRO A 87 -4.95 8.46 -5.55
CA PRO A 87 -4.57 9.75 -4.99
C PRO A 87 -5.22 10.93 -5.70
N ASP A 88 -5.74 11.90 -4.95
CA ASP A 88 -6.13 13.20 -5.50
C ASP A 88 -4.88 14.05 -5.70
N ILE A 89 -4.50 14.30 -6.95
CA ILE A 89 -3.31 15.09 -7.31
C ILE A 89 -3.35 16.54 -6.83
N LYS A 90 -4.51 17.05 -6.42
CA LYS A 90 -4.65 18.40 -5.81
C LYS A 90 -4.40 18.39 -4.31
N SER A 91 -4.43 17.22 -3.67
CA SER A 91 -4.22 17.10 -2.23
C SER A 91 -2.75 17.28 -1.85
N ASN A 92 -2.52 17.97 -0.73
CA ASN A 92 -1.21 18.12 -0.12
C ASN A 92 -0.62 16.78 0.35
N SER A 93 -1.44 15.75 0.56
CA SER A 93 -0.99 14.40 0.92
C SER A 93 -0.06 13.75 -0.11
N PHE A 94 -0.18 14.14 -1.38
CA PHE A 94 0.50 13.49 -2.49
C PHE A 94 1.46 14.40 -3.25
N GLN A 95 1.67 15.63 -2.76
CA GLN A 95 2.71 16.51 -3.29
C GLN A 95 4.10 16.01 -2.88
N ARG A 96 5.13 16.54 -3.53
CA ARG A 96 6.51 16.30 -3.11
C ARG A 96 6.68 16.66 -1.62
N PRO A 97 7.14 15.73 -0.76
CA PRO A 97 7.29 15.99 0.66
C PRO A 97 8.22 17.17 0.96
N ARG A 98 7.77 18.07 1.82
CA ARG A 98 8.57 19.19 2.37
C ARG A 98 9.00 18.94 3.82
N SER A 99 8.28 18.06 4.51
CA SER A 99 8.55 17.55 5.85
C SER A 99 8.82 16.04 5.78
N GLU A 100 9.23 15.43 6.89
CA GLU A 100 9.43 13.97 6.98
C GLU A 100 8.24 13.15 6.49
N MET A 101 7.03 13.68 6.69
CA MET A 101 5.79 13.07 6.25
C MET A 101 4.82 14.09 5.70
N ASN A 102 4.09 13.69 4.67
CA ASN A 102 2.87 14.36 4.28
C ASN A 102 1.69 13.99 5.19
N ILE A 103 0.59 14.72 5.05
CA ILE A 103 -0.68 14.40 5.70
C ILE A 103 -1.17 13.04 5.20
N ALA A 104 -1.55 12.17 6.13
CA ALA A 104 -2.04 10.83 5.81
C ALA A 104 -3.36 10.90 5.01
N SER A 105 -3.53 10.02 4.02
CA SER A 105 -4.76 9.92 3.22
C SER A 105 -5.10 8.46 2.96
N GLY A 106 -6.38 8.11 2.98
CA GLY A 106 -6.81 6.73 2.85
C GLY A 106 -8.30 6.56 3.08
N ILE A 107 -8.69 5.50 3.78
CA ILE A 107 -10.05 5.00 3.85
C ILE A 107 -10.52 5.02 5.32
N PRO A 108 -11.27 6.07 5.73
CA PRO A 108 -11.77 6.17 7.10
C PRO A 108 -12.66 5.00 7.51
N LYS A 109 -13.51 4.51 6.61
CA LYS A 109 -14.46 3.41 6.87
C LYS A 109 -13.98 2.11 6.23
N PHE A 110 -12.75 1.68 6.51
CA PHE A 110 -12.15 0.53 5.85
C PHE A 110 -12.76 -0.81 6.28
N CYS A 111 -12.92 -1.05 7.58
CA CYS A 111 -13.54 -2.26 8.10
C CYS A 111 -14.42 -1.92 9.31
N SER A 112 -15.65 -2.42 9.36
CA SER A 112 -16.52 -2.19 10.53
C SER A 112 -15.91 -2.81 11.78
N LEU A 113 -15.99 -2.09 12.91
CA LEU A 113 -15.56 -2.66 14.20
C LEU A 113 -16.41 -3.87 14.57
N SER A 114 -17.69 -3.90 14.20
CA SER A 114 -18.54 -5.08 14.45
C SER A 114 -17.98 -6.34 13.80
N THR A 115 -17.37 -6.24 12.62
CA THR A 115 -16.75 -7.37 11.93
C THR A 115 -15.53 -7.92 12.68
N ILE A 116 -14.72 -7.02 13.27
CA ILE A 116 -13.50 -7.39 13.99
C ILE A 116 -13.79 -7.81 15.44
N GLN A 117 -14.84 -7.26 16.04
CA GLN A 117 -15.27 -7.56 17.42
C GLN A 117 -16.17 -8.79 17.52
N GLN A 118 -16.71 -9.26 16.40
CA GLN A 118 -17.52 -10.48 16.38
C GLN A 118 -16.69 -11.67 16.88
N GLU A 119 -17.29 -12.44 17.78
CA GLU A 119 -16.70 -13.69 18.26
C GLU A 119 -16.49 -14.66 17.09
N GLY A 120 -15.31 -15.27 17.02
CA GLY A 120 -14.95 -16.17 15.92
C GLY A 120 -14.65 -15.46 14.60
N ASN A 121 -14.41 -14.14 14.58
CA ASN A 121 -13.94 -13.47 13.38
C ASN A 121 -12.64 -14.09 12.85
N THR A 122 -12.43 -13.99 11.55
CA THR A 122 -11.30 -14.63 10.87
C THR A 122 -10.13 -13.67 10.60
N TYR A 123 -10.27 -12.40 10.95
CA TYR A 123 -9.28 -11.35 10.66
C TYR A 123 -8.30 -11.14 11.81
N VAL A 124 -8.71 -11.44 13.05
CA VAL A 124 -7.87 -11.40 14.26
C VAL A 124 -7.77 -12.79 14.85
N ARG A 125 -6.55 -13.31 14.92
CA ARG A 125 -6.21 -14.61 15.51
C ARG A 125 -4.99 -14.41 16.40
N ASP A 126 -4.99 -15.01 17.59
CA ASP A 126 -3.88 -14.91 18.55
C ASP A 126 -3.43 -13.45 18.79
N ASP A 127 -4.42 -12.57 19.02
CA ASP A 127 -4.26 -11.11 19.20
C ASP A 127 -3.50 -10.40 18.05
N THR A 128 -3.53 -11.00 16.86
CA THR A 128 -2.75 -10.56 15.70
C THR A 128 -3.63 -10.38 14.47
N MET A 129 -3.36 -9.32 13.70
CA MET A 129 -3.94 -9.06 12.38
C MET A 129 -2.85 -8.74 11.36
N PHE A 130 -3.08 -9.10 10.10
CA PHE A 130 -2.15 -8.82 9.01
C PHE A 130 -2.77 -7.87 8.00
N ILE A 131 -2.07 -6.77 7.72
CA ILE A 131 -2.49 -5.74 6.78
C ILE A 131 -1.40 -5.59 5.72
N LYS A 132 -1.80 -5.64 4.44
CA LYS A 132 -0.93 -5.40 3.30
C LYS A 132 -1.33 -4.11 2.60
N ILE A 133 -0.31 -3.33 2.26
CA ILE A 133 -0.42 -2.11 1.47
C ILE A 133 0.28 -2.37 0.15
N MET A 134 -0.41 -2.13 -0.97
CA MET A 134 0.11 -2.31 -2.31
C MET A 134 -0.02 -1.00 -3.07
N VAL A 135 1.01 -0.68 -3.84
CA VAL A 135 1.03 0.49 -4.72
C VAL A 135 1.23 0.01 -6.15
N ASP A 136 0.32 0.39 -7.03
CA ASP A 136 0.35 0.01 -8.42
C ASP A 136 1.13 1.04 -9.25
N PHE A 137 2.35 0.66 -9.63
CA PHE A 137 3.24 1.46 -10.47
C PHE A 137 3.07 1.18 -11.97
N VAL A 138 2.04 0.45 -12.42
CA VAL A 138 1.82 0.11 -13.84
C VAL A 138 1.60 1.35 -14.71
N ASP A 139 1.13 2.47 -14.13
CA ASP A 139 1.03 3.78 -14.80
C ASP A 139 2.40 4.51 -14.95
N THR A 140 3.51 3.85 -14.60
CA THR A 140 4.86 4.38 -14.81
C THR A 140 5.21 4.28 -16.31
N PRO A 141 5.67 5.37 -16.96
CA PRO A 141 6.04 5.35 -18.37
C PRO A 141 6.96 4.17 -18.69
N LYS A 142 6.72 3.48 -19.81
CA LYS A 142 7.54 2.34 -20.27
C LYS A 142 9.04 2.65 -20.34
N THR A 143 9.40 3.93 -20.43
CA THR A 143 10.77 4.46 -20.38
C THR A 143 11.49 4.23 -19.04
N LEU A 144 10.77 3.91 -17.97
CA LEU A 144 11.34 3.65 -16.63
C LEU A 144 11.33 2.16 -16.25
N LEU A 145 10.74 1.30 -17.08
CA LEU A 145 10.76 -0.16 -16.89
C LEU A 145 12.18 -0.76 -16.82
N PRO A 146 13.21 -0.25 -17.52
CA PRO A 146 14.57 -0.77 -17.37
C PRO A 146 15.07 -0.68 -15.92
N PHE A 147 14.75 0.41 -15.22
CA PHE A 147 15.17 0.63 -13.83
C PHE A 147 14.38 -0.22 -12.83
N ALA A 148 13.08 -0.45 -13.08
CA ALA A 148 12.25 -1.31 -12.24
C ALA A 148 12.59 -2.81 -12.38
N LEU A 149 13.29 -3.19 -13.45
CA LEU A 149 13.69 -4.56 -13.77
C LEU A 149 15.19 -4.82 -13.56
N ASN A 150 15.95 -3.87 -12.99
CA ASN A 150 17.43 -3.93 -12.88
C ASN A 150 18.13 -4.17 -14.24
N ILE A 151 17.53 -3.72 -15.35
CA ILE A 151 18.13 -3.81 -16.68
C ILE A 151 19.14 -2.66 -16.82
N ASN A 152 20.37 -2.99 -17.22
CA ASN A 152 21.42 -2.00 -17.38
C ASN A 152 21.01 -0.94 -18.43
N PRO A 153 20.92 0.36 -18.04
CA PRO A 153 20.50 1.43 -18.94
C PRO A 153 21.50 1.72 -20.07
N GLY A 154 22.73 1.20 -19.98
CA GLY A 154 23.75 1.29 -21.02
C GLY A 154 23.58 0.34 -22.20
N PHE A 155 22.59 -0.56 -22.19
CA PHE A 155 22.35 -1.46 -23.32
C PHE A 155 21.65 -0.76 -24.50
N PRO A 156 21.88 -1.19 -25.76
CA PRO A 156 21.10 -0.73 -26.90
C PRO A 156 19.59 -0.88 -26.68
N VAL A 157 18.81 0.11 -27.15
CA VAL A 157 17.35 0.18 -26.95
C VAL A 157 16.63 -1.10 -27.37
N SER A 158 17.08 -1.75 -28.44
CA SER A 158 16.53 -3.02 -28.92
C SER A 158 16.68 -4.17 -27.92
N ILE A 159 17.80 -4.22 -27.19
CA ILE A 159 18.06 -5.24 -26.16
C ILE A 159 17.20 -4.96 -24.93
N GLN A 160 17.10 -3.70 -24.51
CA GLN A 160 16.24 -3.31 -23.39
C GLN A 160 14.77 -3.69 -23.66
N GLN A 161 14.28 -3.42 -24.87
CA GLN A 161 12.91 -3.76 -25.29
C GLN A 161 12.65 -5.27 -25.30
N ALA A 162 13.62 -6.08 -25.75
CA ALA A 162 13.50 -7.53 -25.74
C ALA A 162 13.41 -8.09 -24.31
N MET A 163 14.24 -7.59 -23.39
CA MET A 163 14.24 -8.02 -21.99
C MET A 163 12.95 -7.62 -21.25
N ILE A 164 12.44 -6.41 -21.52
CA ILE A 164 11.15 -5.96 -20.96
C ILE A 164 10.01 -6.85 -21.45
N LYS A 165 9.99 -7.18 -22.75
CA LYS A 165 8.95 -8.05 -23.33
C LYS A 165 8.97 -9.44 -22.72
N GLN A 166 10.16 -10.04 -22.58
CA GLN A 166 10.33 -11.38 -22.01
C GLN A 166 9.89 -11.44 -20.54
N GLU A 167 10.22 -10.43 -19.73
CA GLU A 167 9.82 -10.38 -18.32
C GLU A 167 8.31 -10.11 -18.16
N ALA A 168 7.72 -9.29 -19.02
CA ALA A 168 6.27 -9.07 -19.04
C ALA A 168 5.50 -10.36 -19.42
N GLU A 169 5.99 -11.11 -20.42
CA GLU A 169 5.41 -12.40 -20.83
C GLU A 169 5.55 -13.45 -19.72
N LYS A 170 6.71 -13.52 -19.06
CA LYS A 170 6.95 -14.42 -17.92
C LYS A 170 5.98 -14.14 -16.77
N ARG A 171 5.73 -12.87 -16.45
CA ARG A 171 4.78 -12.48 -15.41
C ARG A 171 3.34 -12.80 -15.79
N ALA A 172 2.97 -12.59 -17.06
CA ALA A 172 1.65 -12.96 -17.56
C ALA A 172 1.40 -14.47 -17.48
N GLN A 173 2.41 -15.29 -17.78
CA GLN A 173 2.35 -16.76 -17.67
C GLN A 173 2.29 -17.25 -16.22
N GLN A 174 2.97 -16.58 -15.28
CA GLN A 174 2.88 -16.90 -13.85
C GLN A 174 1.50 -16.61 -13.26
N THR A 175 0.78 -15.60 -13.78
CA THR A 175 -0.61 -15.32 -13.37
C THR A 175 -1.67 -16.24 -13.99
N SER A 176 -1.34 -17.05 -15.00
CA SER A 176 -2.29 -17.92 -15.71
C SER A 176 -2.25 -19.39 -15.31
N THR A 177 -1.43 -19.79 -14.33
CA THR A 177 -1.35 -21.19 -13.89
C THR A 177 -2.34 -21.41 -12.72
N PRO A 178 -3.42 -22.19 -12.88
CA PRO A 178 -4.32 -22.48 -11.77
C PRO A 178 -3.62 -23.37 -10.73
N PRO A 179 -4.01 -23.34 -9.45
CA PRO A 179 -3.41 -24.19 -8.43
C PRO A 179 -3.62 -25.66 -8.80
N ALA A 180 -2.55 -26.46 -8.77
CA ALA A 180 -2.67 -27.91 -8.91
C ALA A 180 -3.50 -28.46 -7.75
N THR A 181 -4.51 -29.27 -8.10
CA THR A 181 -5.41 -30.05 -7.23
C THR A 181 -4.72 -30.78 -6.11
#